data_AF-A0A133XXU5-F1
#
_entry.id   AF-A0A133XXU5-F1
#
_cell.length_a   1.000
_cell.length_b   1.000
_cell.length_c   1.000
_cell.angle_alpha   90.00
_cell.angle_beta   90.00
_cell.angle_gamma   90.00
#
_symmetry.space_group_name_H-M   'P 1'
#
loop_
_entity.id
_entity.type
_entity.pdbx_description
1 polymer ?
#
loop_
_entity_poly.entity_id
_entity_poly.type
_entity_poly.pdbx_seq_one_letter_code
_entity_poly.pdbx_strand_id
1 'polypeptide(L)'
;IKPFSKFYQDVSKIKEKYNRNWLRAEYNFATASAEMASHWAEYATHKEYTNLQYHTALDDKVRESHAALEGITLPYEDPFWDTAFPPNGWNCRCHVVPVLKEDFPVSNSQTAQQSFEMLTEGSEIFRFNPGKQSAIFPPHHPYYGKQGYRHCKNPHLAHSLDSDPSDPCGVYRKLLDILDALVEYQRCFTEVETTRGKVRIHKGVRKNEREANKRIAVYKAEKYGEEIDLVPALGTKKSADAYNRTLGHKEEYKSPDVNTYNSFDQALRVGHKQADYIVIYIQGEYQRGDLEKALKSRFSRHLNLQGVQIIHDGDDVTYNREDIDKL
;
A
#
# COMPACT_ATOMS: atom_id res chain seq x y z
N ILE A 1 13.37 -4.96 -17.59
CA ILE A 1 12.97 -4.64 -16.19
C ILE A 1 13.14 -5.91 -15.37
N LYS A 2 13.79 -5.86 -14.21
CA LYS A 2 13.99 -7.07 -13.38
C LYS A 2 12.63 -7.61 -12.94
N PRO A 3 12.37 -8.93 -12.91
CA PRO A 3 11.15 -9.47 -12.32
C PRO A 3 11.00 -8.99 -10.87
N PHE A 4 9.78 -8.70 -10.42
CA PHE A 4 9.54 -8.17 -9.06
C PHE A 4 10.15 -9.06 -7.98
N SER A 5 10.10 -10.39 -8.13
CA SER A 5 10.73 -11.34 -7.22
C SER A 5 12.26 -11.16 -7.13
N LYS A 6 12.92 -10.95 -8.26
CA LYS A 6 14.37 -10.69 -8.34
C LYS A 6 14.71 -9.31 -7.78
N PHE A 7 13.92 -8.29 -8.09
CA PHE A 7 14.06 -6.95 -7.53
C PHE A 7 13.89 -6.95 -6.00
N TYR A 8 12.84 -7.61 -5.49
CA TYR A 8 12.56 -7.72 -4.06
C TYR A 8 13.67 -8.49 -3.33
N GLN A 9 14.16 -9.59 -3.90
CA GLN A 9 15.32 -10.31 -3.36
C GLN A 9 16.59 -9.45 -3.37
N ASP A 10 16.85 -8.71 -4.46
CA ASP A 10 18.02 -7.84 -4.58
C ASP A 10 17.94 -6.67 -3.59
N VAL A 11 16.78 -6.00 -3.46
CA VAL A 11 16.54 -4.92 -2.49
C VAL A 11 16.61 -5.42 -1.05
N SER A 12 16.03 -6.60 -0.78
CA SER A 12 16.11 -7.24 0.54
C SER A 12 17.55 -7.53 0.95
N LYS A 13 18.41 -7.91 -0.01
CA LYS A 13 19.85 -8.14 0.18
C LYS A 13 20.66 -6.84 0.33
N ILE A 14 20.27 -5.75 -0.35
CA ILE A 14 20.99 -4.47 -0.30
C ILE A 14 21.05 -3.90 1.12
N LYS A 15 20.04 -4.15 1.98
CA LYS A 15 20.05 -3.73 3.39
C LYS A 15 19.34 -4.72 4.31
N GLU A 16 19.82 -5.96 4.46
CA GLU A 16 19.21 -6.93 5.40
C GLU A 16 19.07 -6.36 6.84
N LYS A 17 20.07 -5.61 7.32
CA LYS A 17 20.02 -4.89 8.62
C LYS A 17 18.87 -3.87 8.71
N TYR A 18 18.59 -3.11 7.63
CA TYR A 18 17.49 -2.15 7.56
C TYR A 18 16.14 -2.88 7.48
N ASN A 19 16.04 -3.82 6.52
CA ASN A 19 14.79 -4.47 6.15
C ASN A 19 14.28 -5.51 7.17
N ARG A 20 15.12 -5.99 8.09
CA ARG A 20 14.71 -6.96 9.13
C ARG A 20 14.83 -6.43 10.56
N ASN A 21 15.96 -5.86 10.94
CA ASN A 21 16.21 -5.47 12.34
C ASN A 21 15.74 -4.05 12.63
N TRP A 22 16.04 -3.09 11.75
CA TRP A 22 15.56 -1.72 11.94
C TRP A 22 14.07 -1.64 11.73
N LEU A 23 13.52 -2.25 10.67
CA LEU A 23 12.06 -2.31 10.47
C LEU A 23 11.30 -2.89 11.67
N ARG A 24 11.85 -3.92 12.33
CA ARG A 24 11.25 -4.49 13.54
C ARG A 24 11.36 -3.56 14.75
N ALA A 25 12.52 -2.95 14.97
CA ALA A 25 12.69 -1.98 16.06
C ALA A 25 11.79 -0.76 15.86
N GLU A 26 11.62 -0.31 14.61
CA GLU A 26 10.72 0.76 14.19
C GLU A 26 9.25 0.41 14.41
N TYR A 27 8.84 -0.79 13.99
CA TYR A 27 7.50 -1.31 14.25
C TYR A 27 7.21 -1.38 15.76
N ASN A 28 8.11 -1.99 16.54
CA ASN A 28 7.96 -2.11 17.98
C ASN A 28 7.84 -0.73 18.66
N PHE A 29 8.66 0.23 18.24
CA PHE A 29 8.60 1.60 18.74
C PHE A 29 7.28 2.26 18.38
N ALA A 30 6.83 2.11 17.13
CA ALA A 30 5.59 2.71 16.67
C ALA A 30 4.37 2.16 17.44
N THR A 31 4.32 0.85 17.65
CA THR A 31 3.27 0.19 18.45
C THR A 31 3.32 0.66 19.91
N ALA A 32 4.48 0.64 20.55
CA ALA A 32 4.62 1.08 21.94
C ALA A 32 4.24 2.57 22.12
N SER A 33 4.65 3.44 21.20
CA SER A 33 4.22 4.84 21.20
C SER A 33 2.70 4.99 21.08
N ALA A 34 2.05 4.20 20.23
CA ALA A 34 0.60 4.24 20.07
C ALA A 34 -0.15 3.76 21.32
N GLU A 35 0.33 2.67 21.94
CA GLU A 35 -0.21 2.16 23.21
C GLU A 35 -0.07 3.20 24.33
N MET A 36 1.12 3.78 24.49
CA MET A 36 1.37 4.82 25.49
C MET A 36 0.56 6.09 25.21
N ALA A 37 0.33 6.45 23.94
CA ALA A 37 -0.56 7.55 23.60
C ALA A 37 -2.01 7.27 24.01
N SER A 38 -2.49 6.04 23.83
CA SER A 38 -3.82 5.62 24.32
C SER A 38 -3.91 5.71 25.84
N HIS A 39 -2.89 5.19 26.54
CA HIS A 39 -2.82 5.22 27.99
C HIS A 39 -2.81 6.66 28.53
N TRP A 40 -2.04 7.56 27.92
CA TRP A 40 -2.03 8.98 28.30
C TRP A 40 -3.44 9.60 28.28
N ALA A 41 -4.20 9.33 27.22
CA ALA A 41 -5.58 9.81 27.09
C ALA A 41 -6.51 9.19 28.14
N GLU A 42 -6.36 7.89 28.43
CA GLU A 42 -7.12 7.18 29.46
C GLU A 42 -6.81 7.71 30.88
N TYR A 43 -5.53 7.90 31.21
CA TYR A 43 -5.08 8.32 32.53
C TYR A 43 -5.53 9.73 32.87
N ALA A 44 -5.69 10.59 31.86
CA ALA A 44 -6.29 11.91 32.03
C ALA A 44 -7.68 11.88 32.70
N THR A 45 -8.45 10.79 32.52
CA THR A 45 -9.79 10.65 33.10
C THR A 45 -9.79 10.27 34.59
N HIS A 46 -8.65 9.80 35.12
CA HIS A 46 -8.47 9.33 36.49
C HIS A 46 -7.53 10.21 37.33
N LYS A 47 -6.99 11.29 36.75
CA LYS A 47 -5.92 12.13 37.33
C LYS A 47 -6.26 12.81 38.67
N GLU A 48 -7.54 12.96 38.99
CA GLU A 48 -8.00 13.57 40.24
C GLU A 48 -7.62 12.72 41.46
N TYR A 49 -7.64 11.39 41.34
CA TYR A 49 -7.37 10.45 42.44
C TYR A 49 -6.16 9.54 42.20
N THR A 50 -5.51 9.65 41.03
CA THR A 50 -4.30 8.88 40.70
C THR A 50 -3.08 9.76 40.44
N ASN A 51 -1.91 9.23 40.79
CA ASN A 51 -0.62 9.65 40.24
C ASN A 51 -0.18 8.65 39.17
N LEU A 52 0.86 8.98 38.42
CA LEU A 52 1.51 8.05 37.50
C LEU A 52 2.77 7.48 38.13
N GLN A 53 2.99 6.17 37.99
CA GLN A 53 4.21 5.50 38.44
C GLN A 53 4.94 4.86 37.27
N TYR A 54 6.25 5.07 37.19
CA TYR A 54 7.11 4.49 36.15
C TYR A 54 7.51 3.07 36.53
N HIS A 55 7.37 2.15 35.57
CA HIS A 55 7.75 0.75 35.72
C HIS A 55 8.61 0.26 34.56
N THR A 56 9.47 -0.68 34.87
CA THR A 56 10.35 -1.38 33.93
C THR A 56 9.98 -2.85 33.87
N ALA A 57 10.56 -3.59 32.92
CA ALA A 57 10.44 -5.04 32.86
C ALA A 57 11.20 -5.76 34.01
N LEU A 58 11.98 -5.03 34.82
CA LEU A 58 12.77 -5.56 35.94
C LEU A 58 13.69 -6.74 35.57
N ASP A 59 14.23 -6.72 34.36
CA ASP A 59 15.19 -7.72 33.89
C ASP A 59 16.52 -7.11 33.44
N ASP A 60 17.49 -7.98 33.14
CA ASP A 60 18.87 -7.65 32.77
C ASP A 60 19.00 -6.91 31.43
N LYS A 61 17.92 -6.80 30.65
CA LYS A 61 17.90 -6.09 29.36
C LYS A 61 17.35 -4.67 29.50
N VAL A 62 16.87 -4.27 30.67
CA VAL A 62 16.48 -2.88 30.94
C VAL A 62 17.75 -2.05 31.01
N ARG A 63 17.77 -0.90 30.31
CA ARG A 63 18.91 0.01 30.37
C ARG A 63 19.02 0.56 31.79
N GLU A 64 20.23 0.65 32.32
CA GLU A 64 20.49 1.18 33.67
C GLU A 64 19.82 2.55 33.88
N SER A 65 19.84 3.38 32.84
CA SER A 65 19.18 4.69 32.83
C SER A 65 17.68 4.65 33.06
N HIS A 66 17.00 3.60 32.61
CA HIS A 66 15.57 3.42 32.82
C HIS A 66 15.28 2.66 34.13
N ALA A 67 16.16 1.73 34.53
CA ALA A 67 16.06 1.01 35.79
C ALA A 67 16.06 1.96 36.99
N ALA A 68 16.84 3.04 36.92
CA ALA A 68 16.87 4.09 37.94
C ALA A 68 15.53 4.84 38.11
N LEU A 69 14.59 4.71 37.16
CA LEU A 69 13.28 5.37 37.19
C LEU A 69 12.19 4.49 37.82
N GLU A 70 12.49 3.22 38.13
CA GLU A 70 11.51 2.30 38.72
C GLU A 70 10.90 2.91 40.00
N GLY A 71 9.58 2.96 40.05
CA GLY A 71 8.83 3.44 41.21
C GLY A 71 8.72 4.96 41.32
N ILE A 72 9.32 5.74 40.39
CA ILE A 72 9.10 7.20 40.35
C ILE A 72 7.61 7.46 40.19
N THR A 73 7.03 8.10 41.19
CA THR A 73 5.59 8.40 41.28
C THR A 73 5.38 9.89 41.26
N LEU A 74 4.71 10.42 40.24
CA LEU A 74 4.51 11.86 40.07
C LEU A 74 3.08 12.17 39.60
N PRO A 75 2.53 13.36 39.90
CA PRO A 75 1.24 13.81 39.37
C PRO A 75 1.18 13.73 37.83
N TYR A 76 -0.02 13.54 37.29
CA TYR A 76 -0.24 13.46 35.83
C TYR A 76 0.30 14.68 35.08
N GLU A 77 0.12 15.89 35.62
CA GLU A 77 0.60 17.13 35.02
C GLU A 77 2.09 17.46 35.25
N ASP A 78 2.85 16.58 35.93
CA ASP A 78 4.25 16.85 36.23
C ASP A 78 5.09 16.95 34.94
N PRO A 79 5.97 17.97 34.79
CA PRO A 79 6.79 18.16 33.59
C PRO A 79 7.73 16.98 33.31
N PHE A 80 8.01 16.12 34.29
CA PHE A 80 8.75 14.88 34.07
C PHE A 80 8.17 14.06 32.91
N TRP A 81 6.84 13.97 32.84
CA TRP A 81 6.14 13.20 31.81
C TRP A 81 6.23 13.82 30.43
N ASP A 82 6.74 15.04 30.26
CA ASP A 82 6.91 15.64 28.93
C ASP A 82 8.08 15.01 28.18
N THR A 83 9.01 14.41 28.91
CA THR A 83 10.25 13.84 28.39
C THR A 83 10.47 12.38 28.78
N ALA A 84 9.97 11.94 29.94
CA ALA A 84 10.18 10.62 30.51
C ALA A 84 8.94 9.70 30.43
N PHE A 85 8.11 9.86 29.40
CA PHE A 85 6.99 8.95 29.14
C PHE A 85 7.38 7.94 28.06
N PRO A 86 7.36 6.61 28.31
CA PRO A 86 7.83 5.62 27.35
C PRO A 86 7.16 5.70 25.97
N PRO A 87 7.83 5.23 24.89
CA PRO A 87 9.12 4.54 24.87
C PRO A 87 10.35 5.48 24.88
N ASN A 88 11.21 5.37 25.89
CA ASN A 88 12.45 6.16 26.01
C ASN A 88 13.66 5.56 25.25
N GLY A 89 13.42 4.75 24.21
CA GLY A 89 14.46 4.14 23.40
C GLY A 89 13.97 3.02 22.49
N TRP A 90 14.79 2.60 21.53
CA TRP A 90 14.49 1.43 20.70
C TRP A 90 14.33 0.17 21.55
N ASN A 91 13.25 -0.59 21.32
CA ASN A 91 12.87 -1.74 22.13
C ASN A 91 12.82 -1.43 23.63
N CYS A 92 12.35 -0.24 24.00
CA CYS A 92 12.02 0.07 25.39
C CYS A 92 10.93 -0.92 25.88
N ARG A 93 11.06 -1.36 27.14
CA ARG A 93 10.11 -2.27 27.80
C ARG A 93 9.65 -1.70 29.13
N CYS A 94 9.62 -0.38 29.18
CA CYS A 94 9.14 0.40 30.31
C CYS A 94 7.73 0.85 30.00
N HIS A 95 6.93 1.02 31.05
CA HIS A 95 5.54 1.43 30.97
C HIS A 95 5.24 2.37 32.15
N VAL A 96 4.12 3.04 32.08
CA VAL A 96 3.62 3.90 33.16
C VAL A 96 2.22 3.43 33.49
N VAL A 97 1.89 3.36 34.78
CA VAL A 97 0.57 2.96 35.26
C VAL A 97 0.01 4.01 36.22
N PRO A 98 -1.32 4.17 36.29
CA PRO A 98 -1.94 4.99 37.30
C PRO A 98 -1.94 4.25 38.64
N VAL A 99 -1.59 4.96 39.70
CA VAL A 99 -1.58 4.47 41.08
C VAL A 99 -2.39 5.40 41.98
N LEU A 100 -3.05 4.86 42.99
CA LEU A 100 -3.85 5.67 43.91
C LEU A 100 -2.95 6.62 44.72
N LYS A 101 -3.36 7.89 44.82
CA LYS A 101 -2.60 8.93 45.55
C LYS A 101 -2.37 8.60 47.03
N GLU A 102 -3.28 7.84 47.62
CA GLU A 102 -3.23 7.45 49.04
C GLU A 102 -2.24 6.32 49.32
N ASP A 103 -2.02 5.41 48.36
CA ASP A 103 -1.19 4.22 48.55
C ASP A 103 0.28 4.47 48.17
N PHE A 104 0.54 5.45 47.29
CA PHE A 104 1.87 5.67 46.72
C PHE A 104 2.37 7.11 46.93
N PRO A 105 3.42 7.31 47.73
CA PRO A 105 3.96 8.63 48.01
C PRO A 105 4.60 9.25 46.75
N VAL A 106 4.42 10.56 46.60
CA VAL A 106 4.99 11.34 45.49
C VAL A 106 6.51 11.43 45.64
N SER A 107 7.21 11.14 44.55
CA SER A 107 8.67 11.27 44.41
C SER A 107 9.09 12.73 44.21
N ASN A 108 10.38 13.03 44.36
CA ASN A 108 10.90 14.37 44.07
C ASN A 108 11.03 14.59 42.54
N SER A 109 10.15 15.43 41.98
CA SER A 109 10.13 15.75 40.53
C SER A 109 11.47 16.28 40.00
N GLN A 110 12.13 17.18 40.74
CA GLN A 110 13.40 17.78 40.29
C GLN A 110 14.52 16.73 40.23
N THR A 111 14.61 15.87 41.24
CA THR A 111 15.59 14.77 41.27
C THR A 111 15.30 13.75 40.16
N ALA A 112 14.03 13.41 39.94
CA ALA A 112 13.60 12.53 38.85
C ALA A 112 14.01 13.09 37.47
N GLN A 113 13.71 14.36 37.23
CA GLN A 113 14.06 15.06 35.99
C GLN A 113 15.57 15.09 35.75
N GLN A 114 16.35 15.51 36.75
CA GLN A 114 17.82 15.57 36.65
C GLN A 114 18.43 14.19 36.41
N SER A 115 17.92 13.17 37.10
CA SER A 115 18.39 11.79 36.93
C SER A 115 18.09 11.29 35.52
N PHE A 116 16.89 11.53 35.00
CA PHE A 116 16.53 11.17 33.64
C PHE A 116 17.39 11.88 32.59
N GLU A 117 17.61 13.19 32.76
CA GLU A 117 18.44 13.98 31.84
C GLU A 117 19.90 13.53 31.83
N MET A 118 20.47 13.24 32.99
CA MET A 118 21.85 12.77 33.10
C MET A 118 22.00 11.34 32.54
N LEU A 119 21.09 10.45 32.89
CA LEU A 119 21.20 9.02 32.53
C LEU A 119 20.83 8.75 31.07
N THR A 120 20.14 9.66 30.40
CA THR A 120 19.78 9.53 28.98
C THR A 120 20.61 10.44 28.07
N GLU A 121 21.77 10.94 28.53
CA GLU A 121 22.72 11.66 27.68
C GLU A 121 23.14 10.80 26.48
N GLY A 122 23.16 11.39 25.28
CA GLY A 122 23.38 10.70 24.00
C GLY A 122 22.17 9.95 23.44
N SER A 123 21.04 9.93 24.16
CA SER A 123 19.76 9.35 23.73
C SER A 123 18.61 10.37 23.78
N GLU A 124 18.93 11.66 23.70
CA GLU A 124 18.00 12.79 23.82
C GLU A 124 16.86 12.73 22.82
N ILE A 125 17.09 12.06 21.67
CA ILE A 125 16.06 11.88 20.64
C ILE A 125 14.82 11.17 21.18
N PHE A 126 14.88 10.37 22.26
CA PHE A 126 13.74 9.67 22.82
C PHE A 126 13.06 10.42 23.99
N ARG A 127 13.46 11.66 24.26
CA ARG A 127 12.87 12.51 25.30
C ARG A 127 11.60 13.17 24.80
N PHE A 128 10.50 12.44 24.78
CA PHE A 128 9.20 12.97 24.37
C PHE A 128 8.05 12.17 24.98
N ASN A 129 6.84 12.74 24.90
CA ASN A 129 5.62 12.05 25.29
C ASN A 129 4.74 11.79 24.06
N PRO A 130 4.57 10.53 23.63
CA PRO A 130 3.80 10.22 22.43
C PRO A 130 2.32 10.62 22.53
N GLY A 131 1.71 10.51 23.71
CA GLY A 131 0.33 10.90 23.98
C GLY A 131 0.12 12.41 23.97
N LYS A 132 0.91 13.14 24.75
CA LYS A 132 0.83 14.60 24.85
C LYS A 132 1.15 15.30 23.54
N GLN A 133 2.09 14.75 22.76
CA GLN A 133 2.52 15.35 21.49
C GLN A 133 1.76 14.84 20.26
N SER A 134 0.94 13.79 20.42
CA SER A 134 0.23 13.08 19.34
C SER A 134 1.18 12.70 18.20
N ALA A 135 2.33 12.11 18.55
CA ALA A 135 3.38 11.75 17.61
C ALA A 135 3.88 10.33 17.91
N ILE A 136 4.09 9.54 16.85
CA ILE A 136 4.58 8.15 16.97
C ILE A 136 6.11 8.14 17.14
N PHE A 137 6.83 8.90 16.31
CA PHE A 137 8.27 9.06 16.43
C PHE A 137 8.63 10.41 17.05
N PRO A 138 9.80 10.52 17.69
CA PRO A 138 10.16 11.74 18.39
C PRO A 138 10.33 12.95 17.47
N PRO A 139 10.16 14.17 18.00
CA PRO A 139 10.12 15.38 17.19
C PRO A 139 11.28 15.61 16.22
N HIS A 140 12.48 15.21 16.61
CA HIS A 140 13.72 15.41 15.86
C HIS A 140 14.25 14.10 15.24
N HIS A 141 13.37 13.11 15.03
CA HIS A 141 13.74 11.85 14.39
C HIS A 141 14.26 12.09 12.95
N PRO A 142 15.28 11.37 12.47
CA PRO A 142 15.82 11.51 11.12
C PRO A 142 14.78 11.38 9.98
N TYR A 143 13.65 10.73 10.23
CA TYR A 143 12.52 10.66 9.26
C TYR A 143 11.92 12.02 8.92
N TYR A 144 12.04 12.99 9.82
CA TYR A 144 11.42 14.30 9.69
C TYR A 144 12.35 15.37 9.08
N GLY A 145 13.59 14.99 8.72
CA GLY A 145 14.62 15.92 8.25
C GLY A 145 15.08 16.90 9.33
N LYS A 146 15.97 17.84 8.98
CA LYS A 146 16.60 18.78 9.94
C LYS A 146 15.62 19.69 10.68
N GLN A 147 14.39 19.88 10.17
CA GLN A 147 13.38 20.77 10.76
C GLN A 147 12.44 20.05 11.75
N GLY A 148 12.52 18.72 11.88
CA GLY A 148 11.66 17.92 12.77
C GLY A 148 10.19 17.88 12.34
N TYR A 149 9.33 17.05 12.97
CA TYR A 149 7.93 16.85 12.53
C TYR A 149 7.05 18.11 12.61
N ARG A 150 7.46 19.12 13.37
CA ARG A 150 6.66 20.35 13.56
C ARG A 150 6.66 21.27 12.34
N HIS A 151 7.51 21.05 11.33
CA HIS A 151 7.29 21.67 10.02
C HIS A 151 5.93 21.25 9.42
N CYS A 152 5.38 20.10 9.86
CA CYS A 152 4.12 19.51 9.42
C CYS A 152 2.88 19.99 10.21
N LYS A 153 3.02 20.86 11.22
CA LYS A 153 1.85 21.61 11.76
C LYS A 153 1.39 22.72 10.80
N ASN A 154 2.08 22.87 9.67
CA ASN A 154 1.65 23.47 8.41
C ASN A 154 1.64 22.32 7.35
N PRO A 155 0.81 22.33 6.29
CA PRO A 155 0.44 21.15 5.47
C PRO A 155 1.54 20.61 4.51
N HIS A 156 2.77 20.52 4.98
CA HIS A 156 3.95 20.24 4.18
C HIS A 156 4.78 19.16 4.91
N LEU A 157 4.75 17.94 4.37
CA LEU A 157 5.45 16.76 4.88
C LEU A 157 6.77 16.45 4.14
N ALA A 158 7.80 16.25 4.96
CA ALA A 158 9.00 15.39 4.89
C ALA A 158 10.09 15.66 3.82
N HIS A 159 11.18 16.28 4.29
CA HIS A 159 12.47 16.36 3.63
C HIS A 159 13.30 15.10 3.91
N SER A 160 13.53 14.27 2.88
CA SER A 160 14.84 13.63 2.57
C SER A 160 14.74 12.56 1.47
N LEU A 161 13.98 12.82 0.42
CA LEU A 161 14.26 12.31 -0.92
C LEU A 161 13.95 13.46 -1.88
N ASP A 162 14.94 13.91 -2.64
CA ASP A 162 14.87 14.80 -3.81
C ASP A 162 15.45 16.23 -3.68
N SER A 163 16.58 16.38 -4.37
CA SER A 163 17.23 17.50 -5.10
C SER A 163 16.91 19.00 -4.91
N ASP A 164 15.87 19.46 -4.23
CA ASP A 164 15.56 20.91 -4.15
C ASP A 164 15.21 21.39 -2.72
N PRO A 165 16.13 22.13 -2.06
CA PRO A 165 15.92 22.68 -0.72
C PRO A 165 14.78 23.71 -0.61
N SER A 166 14.25 24.21 -1.73
CA SER A 166 13.16 25.20 -1.78
C SER A 166 11.76 24.58 -1.80
N ASP A 167 11.65 23.27 -2.07
CA ASP A 167 10.37 22.56 -2.10
C ASP A 167 10.45 21.19 -1.39
N PRO A 168 10.46 21.17 -0.05
CA PRO A 168 10.55 19.94 0.72
C PRO A 168 9.33 19.01 0.58
N CYS A 169 8.27 19.41 -0.16
CA CYS A 169 7.00 18.68 -0.25
C CYS A 169 6.54 18.41 -1.68
N GLY A 170 7.43 18.56 -2.66
CA GLY A 170 7.10 18.34 -4.07
C GLY A 170 6.56 16.93 -4.34
N VAL A 171 7.06 15.91 -3.62
CA VAL A 171 6.57 14.52 -3.74
C VAL A 171 5.14 14.37 -3.21
N TYR A 172 4.84 14.89 -2.02
CA TYR A 172 3.49 14.81 -1.44
C TYR A 172 2.46 15.55 -2.30
N ARG A 173 2.80 16.74 -2.81
CA ARG A 173 1.91 17.49 -3.71
C ARG A 173 1.65 16.74 -5.02
N LYS A 174 2.69 16.18 -5.65
CA LYS A 174 2.52 15.32 -6.82
C LYS A 174 1.64 14.10 -6.53
N LEU A 175 1.73 13.51 -5.34
CA LEU A 175 0.86 12.40 -4.94
C LEU A 175 -0.60 12.84 -4.82
N LEU A 176 -0.86 14.01 -4.20
CA LEU A 176 -2.21 14.58 -4.16
C LEU A 176 -2.75 14.87 -5.57
N ASP A 177 -1.95 15.48 -6.44
CA ASP A 177 -2.33 15.74 -7.84
C ASP A 177 -2.65 14.43 -8.59
N ILE A 178 -1.87 13.37 -8.36
CA ILE A 178 -2.13 12.04 -8.92
C ILE A 178 -3.43 11.46 -8.35
N LEU A 179 -3.67 11.58 -7.05
CA LEU A 179 -4.89 11.08 -6.41
C LEU A 179 -6.14 11.79 -6.95
N ASP A 180 -6.09 13.11 -7.06
CA ASP A 180 -7.19 13.91 -7.63
C ASP A 180 -7.43 13.53 -9.10
N ALA A 181 -6.36 13.39 -9.88
CA ALA A 181 -6.47 12.91 -11.27
C ALA A 181 -7.06 11.49 -11.37
N LEU A 182 -6.73 10.59 -10.43
CA LEU A 182 -7.30 9.24 -10.35
C LEU A 182 -8.79 9.26 -9.99
N VAL A 183 -9.21 10.14 -9.06
CA VAL A 183 -10.62 10.32 -8.69
C VAL A 183 -11.42 10.82 -9.91
N GLU A 184 -10.91 11.82 -10.62
CA GLU A 184 -11.54 12.34 -11.82
C GLU A 184 -11.59 11.27 -12.94
N TYR A 185 -10.54 10.46 -13.08
CA TYR A 185 -10.54 9.33 -14.01
C TYR A 185 -11.62 8.30 -13.67
N GLN A 186 -11.82 7.96 -12.38
CA GLN A 186 -12.87 7.03 -11.95
C GLN A 186 -14.28 7.59 -12.21
N ARG A 187 -14.50 8.91 -12.07
CA ARG A 187 -15.78 9.57 -12.38
C ARG A 187 -16.18 9.50 -13.85
N CYS A 188 -15.24 9.18 -14.74
CA CYS A 188 -15.48 9.08 -16.18
C CYS A 188 -16.07 7.74 -16.62
N PHE A 189 -16.31 6.80 -15.70
CA PHE A 189 -16.93 5.52 -15.98
C PHE A 189 -18.45 5.57 -15.83
N THR A 190 -19.15 4.92 -16.76
CA THR A 190 -20.59 4.65 -16.67
C THR A 190 -20.81 3.15 -16.52
N GLU A 191 -21.68 2.74 -15.61
CA GLU A 191 -22.00 1.34 -15.39
C GLU A 191 -22.98 0.82 -16.45
N VAL A 192 -22.82 -0.44 -16.83
CA VAL A 192 -23.74 -1.19 -17.68
C VAL A 192 -24.54 -2.12 -16.79
N GLU A 193 -25.85 -2.22 -17.04
CA GLU A 193 -26.72 -3.14 -16.34
C GLU A 193 -26.32 -4.59 -16.65
N THR A 194 -26.03 -5.35 -15.59
CA THR A 194 -25.70 -6.78 -15.63
C THR A 194 -26.38 -7.49 -14.45
N THR A 195 -26.82 -8.74 -14.64
CA THR A 195 -27.42 -9.53 -13.55
C THR A 195 -26.36 -10.14 -12.63
N ARG A 196 -25.19 -10.46 -13.19
CA ARG A 196 -24.00 -10.94 -12.47
C ARG A 196 -22.77 -10.12 -12.86
N GLY A 197 -21.84 -9.99 -11.93
CA GLY A 197 -20.61 -9.21 -12.15
C GLY A 197 -20.89 -7.72 -12.31
N LYS A 198 -19.91 -6.97 -12.82
CA LYS A 198 -20.02 -5.52 -13.00
C LYS A 198 -19.22 -5.03 -14.19
N VAL A 199 -19.88 -4.38 -15.15
CA VAL A 199 -19.22 -3.76 -16.29
C VAL A 199 -19.27 -2.24 -16.20
N ARG A 200 -18.11 -1.59 -16.32
CA ARG A 200 -18.01 -0.12 -16.41
C ARG A 200 -17.35 0.27 -17.72
N ILE A 201 -17.84 1.34 -18.35
CA ILE A 201 -17.30 1.85 -19.61
C ILE A 201 -16.80 3.28 -19.41
N HIS A 202 -15.51 3.50 -19.65
CA HIS A 202 -14.95 4.85 -19.61
C HIS A 202 -15.45 5.69 -20.80
N LYS A 203 -15.80 6.96 -20.56
CA LYS A 203 -16.33 7.89 -21.59
C LYS A 203 -15.41 8.08 -22.82
N GLY A 204 -14.12 7.82 -22.65
CA GLY A 204 -13.09 7.91 -23.69
C GLY A 204 -12.92 6.67 -24.58
N VAL A 205 -13.67 5.58 -24.34
CA VAL A 205 -13.66 4.40 -25.22
C VAL A 205 -14.14 4.80 -26.62
N ARG A 206 -13.45 4.32 -27.66
CA ARG A 206 -13.75 4.69 -29.06
C ARG A 206 -15.13 4.21 -29.46
N LYS A 207 -15.91 5.09 -30.12
CA LYS A 207 -17.32 4.84 -30.46
C LYS A 207 -17.53 3.60 -31.35
N ASN A 208 -16.61 3.33 -32.28
CA ASN A 208 -16.68 2.19 -33.20
C ASN A 208 -16.35 0.83 -32.56
N GLU A 209 -15.57 0.82 -31.48
CA GLU A 209 -15.17 -0.40 -30.76
C GLU A 209 -16.07 -0.66 -29.54
N ARG A 210 -16.76 0.39 -29.06
CA ARG A 210 -17.55 0.37 -27.82
C ARG A 210 -18.55 -0.77 -27.73
N GLU A 211 -19.36 -0.99 -28.77
CA GLU A 211 -20.43 -1.98 -28.69
C GLU A 211 -19.91 -3.42 -28.76
N ALA A 212 -18.89 -3.67 -29.60
CA ALA A 212 -18.23 -4.97 -29.68
C ALA A 212 -17.54 -5.31 -28.35
N ASN A 213 -16.80 -4.36 -27.76
CA ASN A 213 -16.12 -4.56 -26.50
C ASN A 213 -17.10 -4.70 -25.33
N LYS A 214 -18.20 -3.94 -25.33
CA LYS A 214 -19.29 -4.05 -24.36
C LYS A 214 -19.91 -5.45 -24.38
N ARG A 215 -20.20 -6.00 -25.56
CA ARG A 215 -20.77 -7.34 -25.69
C ARG A 215 -19.90 -8.41 -25.01
N ILE A 216 -18.59 -8.36 -25.23
CA ILE A 216 -17.64 -9.31 -24.63
C ILE A 216 -17.60 -9.14 -23.10
N ALA A 217 -17.50 -7.89 -22.62
CA ALA A 217 -17.46 -7.61 -21.18
C ALA A 217 -18.75 -8.06 -20.47
N VAL A 218 -19.92 -7.78 -21.07
CA VAL A 218 -21.22 -8.21 -20.53
C VAL A 218 -21.30 -9.73 -20.51
N TYR A 219 -20.90 -10.43 -21.57
CA TYR A 219 -20.87 -11.90 -21.58
C TYR A 219 -20.07 -12.47 -20.40
N LYS A 220 -18.87 -11.94 -20.18
CA LYS A 220 -17.99 -12.41 -19.08
C LYS A 220 -18.56 -12.07 -17.71
N ALA A 221 -19.14 -10.89 -17.53
CA ALA A 221 -19.84 -10.52 -16.30
C ALA A 221 -21.02 -11.45 -16.01
N GLU A 222 -21.89 -11.71 -16.99
CA GLU A 222 -23.07 -12.56 -16.82
C GLU A 222 -22.71 -14.03 -16.58
N LYS A 223 -21.73 -14.56 -17.30
CA LYS A 223 -21.33 -15.97 -17.21
C LYS A 223 -20.49 -16.26 -15.96
N TYR A 224 -19.51 -15.42 -15.67
CA TYR A 224 -18.49 -15.67 -14.64
C TYR A 224 -18.64 -14.80 -13.39
N GLY A 225 -19.48 -13.77 -13.41
CA GLY A 225 -19.54 -12.79 -12.33
C GLY A 225 -18.34 -11.85 -12.30
N GLU A 226 -17.64 -11.69 -13.42
CA GLU A 226 -16.44 -10.86 -13.50
C GLU A 226 -16.75 -9.35 -13.44
N GLU A 227 -15.83 -8.61 -12.83
CA GLU A 227 -15.84 -7.16 -12.78
C GLU A 227 -14.87 -6.60 -13.82
N ILE A 228 -15.38 -5.88 -14.82
CA ILE A 228 -14.63 -5.47 -16.01
C ILE A 228 -14.78 -3.97 -16.25
N ASP A 229 -13.66 -3.29 -16.45
CA ASP A 229 -13.61 -1.90 -16.88
C ASP A 229 -13.17 -1.84 -18.35
N LEU A 230 -14.01 -1.31 -19.24
CA LEU A 230 -13.60 -0.94 -20.60
C LEU A 230 -12.85 0.39 -20.55
N VAL A 231 -11.59 0.38 -20.97
CA VAL A 231 -10.66 1.49 -20.78
C VAL A 231 -10.33 2.18 -22.11
N PRO A 232 -10.06 3.49 -22.11
CA PRO A 232 -9.73 4.22 -23.32
C PRO A 232 -8.26 4.00 -23.73
N ALA A 233 -7.96 4.32 -25.00
CA ALA A 233 -6.58 4.52 -25.42
C ALA A 233 -5.93 5.68 -24.64
N LEU A 234 -4.81 5.42 -23.96
CA LEU A 234 -4.06 6.44 -23.23
C LEU A 234 -3.04 7.12 -24.15
N GLY A 235 -3.37 8.34 -24.61
CA GLY A 235 -2.51 9.17 -25.45
C GLY A 235 -2.32 8.58 -26.86
N THR A 236 -1.09 8.59 -27.36
CA THR A 236 -0.73 8.07 -28.69
C THR A 236 -0.37 6.58 -28.71
N LYS A 237 -0.27 5.95 -27.54
CA LYS A 237 0.06 4.52 -27.42
C LYS A 237 -1.19 3.67 -27.50
N LYS A 238 -1.09 2.55 -28.22
CA LYS A 238 -2.07 1.46 -28.20
C LYS A 238 -2.17 0.88 -26.78
N SER A 239 -3.36 0.63 -26.28
CA SER A 239 -3.62 0.07 -24.96
C SER A 239 -4.74 -0.95 -25.03
N ALA A 240 -4.72 -1.93 -24.13
CA ALA A 240 -5.76 -2.92 -23.96
C ALA A 240 -7.17 -2.30 -23.95
N ASP A 241 -8.14 -3.05 -24.48
CA ASP A 241 -9.55 -2.69 -24.51
C ASP A 241 -10.21 -2.72 -23.12
N ALA A 242 -9.74 -3.62 -22.25
CA ALA A 242 -10.33 -3.84 -20.94
C ALA A 242 -9.30 -4.10 -19.84
N TYR A 243 -9.70 -3.78 -18.61
CA TYR A 243 -9.05 -4.24 -17.39
C TYR A 243 -10.05 -5.10 -16.60
N ASN A 244 -9.72 -6.37 -16.43
CA ASN A 244 -10.50 -7.32 -15.65
C ASN A 244 -10.10 -7.17 -14.17
N ARG A 245 -10.95 -6.55 -13.37
CA ARG A 245 -10.72 -6.28 -11.94
C ARG A 245 -10.76 -7.56 -11.12
N THR A 246 -11.56 -8.54 -11.53
CA THR A 246 -11.63 -9.86 -10.87
C THR A 246 -10.35 -10.66 -11.09
N LEU A 247 -9.84 -10.69 -12.32
CA LEU A 247 -8.64 -11.45 -12.68
C LEU A 247 -7.32 -10.68 -12.45
N GLY A 248 -7.38 -9.36 -12.30
CA GLY A 248 -6.22 -8.50 -12.01
C GLY A 248 -5.30 -8.25 -13.21
N HIS A 249 -5.82 -8.38 -14.44
CA HIS A 249 -5.03 -8.22 -15.68
C HIS A 249 -5.74 -7.41 -16.75
N LYS A 250 -4.98 -7.00 -17.77
CA LYS A 250 -5.50 -6.32 -18.96
C LYS A 250 -5.86 -7.34 -20.03
N GLU A 251 -6.94 -7.08 -20.76
CA GLU A 251 -7.44 -7.93 -21.85
C GLU A 251 -7.60 -7.11 -23.12
N GLU A 252 -7.13 -7.66 -24.24
CA GLU A 252 -7.38 -7.13 -25.58
C GLU A 252 -8.54 -7.88 -26.21
N TYR A 253 -9.53 -7.17 -26.73
CA TYR A 253 -10.71 -7.76 -27.34
C TYR A 253 -10.60 -7.73 -28.87
N LYS A 254 -10.97 -8.84 -29.51
CA LYS A 254 -10.93 -8.99 -30.96
C LYS A 254 -12.23 -9.62 -31.43
N SER A 255 -12.87 -9.01 -32.41
CA SER A 255 -14.01 -9.59 -33.13
C SER A 255 -13.65 -9.59 -34.61
N PRO A 256 -12.99 -10.65 -35.11
CA PRO A 256 -12.60 -10.71 -36.51
C PRO A 256 -13.83 -10.75 -37.43
N ASP A 257 -13.80 -10.01 -38.55
CA ASP A 257 -14.93 -9.94 -39.49
C ASP A 257 -15.10 -11.22 -40.33
N VAL A 258 -14.02 -12.00 -40.46
CA VAL A 258 -13.99 -13.28 -41.18
C VAL A 258 -13.28 -14.34 -40.35
N ASN A 259 -13.79 -15.57 -40.42
CA ASN A 259 -13.35 -16.68 -39.59
C ASN A 259 -12.34 -17.58 -40.32
N THR A 260 -11.19 -17.02 -40.67
CA THR A 260 -10.10 -17.73 -41.38
C THR A 260 -8.81 -17.71 -40.56
N TYR A 261 -7.90 -18.65 -40.82
CA TYR A 261 -6.55 -18.66 -40.23
C TYR A 261 -5.89 -17.28 -40.24
N ASN A 262 -5.88 -16.59 -41.39
CA ASN A 262 -5.21 -15.29 -41.54
C ASN A 262 -5.83 -14.21 -40.62
N SER A 263 -7.13 -14.27 -40.40
CA SER A 263 -7.86 -13.32 -39.57
C SER A 263 -7.57 -13.52 -38.09
N PHE A 264 -7.60 -14.77 -37.62
CA PHE A 264 -7.23 -15.12 -36.24
C PHE A 264 -5.74 -14.83 -35.97
N ASP A 265 -4.88 -15.21 -36.90
CA ASP A 265 -3.44 -14.94 -36.85
C ASP A 265 -3.17 -13.42 -36.77
N GLN A 266 -3.88 -12.62 -37.57
CA GLN A 266 -3.79 -11.16 -37.54
C GLN A 266 -4.29 -10.57 -36.23
N ALA A 267 -5.42 -11.06 -35.70
CA ALA A 267 -5.99 -10.61 -34.44
C ALA A 267 -5.01 -10.79 -33.28
N LEU A 268 -4.39 -11.97 -33.17
CA LEU A 268 -3.37 -12.30 -32.17
C LEU A 268 -2.09 -11.46 -32.37
N ARG A 269 -1.63 -11.31 -33.62
CA ARG A 269 -0.43 -10.54 -33.98
C ARG A 269 -0.53 -9.04 -33.64
N VAL A 270 -1.73 -8.48 -33.69
CA VAL A 270 -1.94 -7.08 -33.28
C VAL A 270 -2.22 -7.01 -31.78
N GLY A 271 -3.02 -7.94 -31.26
CA GLY A 271 -3.48 -7.90 -29.88
C GLY A 271 -2.38 -8.08 -28.85
N HIS A 272 -1.37 -8.93 -29.13
CA HIS A 272 -0.27 -9.19 -28.17
C HIS A 272 0.54 -7.93 -27.82
N LYS A 273 0.42 -6.86 -28.62
CA LYS A 273 1.11 -5.58 -28.37
C LYS A 273 0.40 -4.73 -27.33
N GLN A 274 -0.86 -5.06 -27.00
CA GLN A 274 -1.74 -4.26 -26.17
C GLN A 274 -2.00 -4.94 -24.82
N ALA A 275 -2.14 -6.27 -24.81
CA ALA A 275 -2.30 -7.08 -23.61
C ALA A 275 -1.67 -8.47 -23.77
N ASP A 276 -1.39 -9.10 -22.62
CA ASP A 276 -0.89 -10.46 -22.53
C ASP A 276 -2.02 -11.51 -22.59
N TYR A 277 -3.26 -11.07 -22.32
CA TYR A 277 -4.48 -11.86 -22.45
C TYR A 277 -5.33 -11.32 -23.59
N ILE A 278 -5.81 -12.20 -24.46
CA ILE A 278 -6.63 -11.84 -25.62
C ILE A 278 -7.99 -12.53 -25.51
N VAL A 279 -9.07 -11.81 -25.80
CA VAL A 279 -10.40 -12.41 -25.96
C VAL A 279 -10.81 -12.28 -27.43
N ILE A 280 -11.04 -13.42 -28.09
CA ILE A 280 -11.52 -13.48 -29.47
C ILE A 280 -13.00 -13.87 -29.44
N TYR A 281 -13.84 -12.98 -29.93
CA TYR A 281 -15.25 -13.23 -30.16
C TYR A 281 -15.48 -13.60 -31.62
N ILE A 282 -15.96 -14.81 -31.86
CA ILE A 282 -16.21 -15.38 -33.19
C ILE A 282 -17.72 -15.35 -33.45
N GLN A 283 -18.13 -14.86 -34.62
CA GLN A 283 -19.52 -14.91 -35.08
C GLN A 283 -19.67 -15.91 -36.21
N GLY A 284 -20.56 -16.88 -36.06
CA GLY A 284 -20.85 -17.88 -37.09
C GLY A 284 -19.73 -18.90 -37.28
N GLU A 285 -19.88 -19.73 -38.31
CA GLU A 285 -19.04 -20.91 -38.49
C GLU A 285 -17.55 -20.58 -38.69
N TYR A 286 -16.69 -21.42 -38.10
CA TYR A 286 -15.25 -21.35 -38.28
C TYR A 286 -14.65 -22.76 -38.30
N GLN A 287 -13.50 -22.90 -38.96
CA GLN A 287 -12.74 -24.14 -38.92
C GLN A 287 -11.84 -24.16 -37.69
N ARG A 288 -12.06 -25.13 -36.80
CA ARG A 288 -11.27 -25.29 -35.58
C ARG A 288 -9.76 -25.38 -35.84
N GLY A 289 -9.37 -26.12 -36.89
CA GLY A 289 -7.96 -26.26 -37.27
C GLY A 289 -7.29 -24.95 -37.67
N ASP A 290 -8.03 -24.00 -38.26
CA ASP A 290 -7.50 -22.68 -38.60
C ASP A 290 -7.20 -21.86 -37.33
N LEU A 291 -8.10 -21.90 -36.35
CA LEU A 291 -7.91 -21.25 -35.06
C LEU A 291 -6.72 -21.85 -34.30
N GLU A 292 -6.69 -23.18 -34.15
CA GLU A 292 -5.61 -23.88 -33.44
C GLU A 292 -4.24 -23.63 -34.08
N LYS A 293 -4.17 -23.64 -35.42
CA LYS A 293 -2.95 -23.30 -36.15
C LYS A 293 -2.51 -21.86 -35.89
N ALA A 294 -3.44 -20.90 -35.86
CA ALA A 294 -3.13 -19.50 -35.54
C ALA A 294 -2.64 -19.33 -34.10
N LEU A 295 -3.28 -20.03 -33.15
CA LEU A 295 -2.89 -20.04 -31.74
C LEU A 295 -1.47 -20.57 -31.55
N LYS A 296 -1.15 -21.78 -32.03
CA LYS A 296 0.19 -22.37 -31.96
C LYS A 296 1.25 -21.47 -32.61
N SER A 297 0.91 -20.94 -33.79
CA SER A 297 1.77 -20.05 -34.57
C SER A 297 2.13 -18.75 -33.82
N ARG A 298 1.21 -18.21 -33.01
CA ARG A 298 1.40 -16.91 -32.35
C ARG A 298 1.96 -17.03 -30.94
N PHE A 299 1.50 -18.01 -30.16
CA PHE A 299 2.01 -18.23 -28.80
C PHE A 299 3.47 -18.70 -28.78
N SER A 300 3.91 -19.44 -29.81
CA SER A 300 5.33 -19.80 -29.98
C SER A 300 6.23 -18.59 -30.28
N ARG A 301 5.72 -17.58 -31.01
CA ARG A 301 6.50 -16.38 -31.39
C ARG A 301 6.42 -15.24 -30.39
N HIS A 302 5.39 -15.21 -29.54
CA HIS A 302 5.14 -14.12 -28.61
C HIS A 302 5.09 -14.69 -27.18
N LEU A 303 6.22 -14.61 -26.48
CA LEU A 303 6.38 -15.11 -25.10
C LEU A 303 5.52 -14.34 -24.09
N ASN A 304 5.09 -13.12 -24.42
CA ASN A 304 4.26 -12.31 -23.54
C ASN A 304 2.81 -12.80 -23.48
N LEU A 305 2.31 -13.50 -24.51
CA LEU A 305 0.97 -14.08 -24.49
C LEU A 305 0.87 -15.16 -23.40
N GLN A 306 -0.01 -14.91 -22.43
CA GLN A 306 -0.27 -15.79 -21.29
C GLN A 306 -1.55 -16.61 -21.47
N GLY A 307 -2.57 -16.06 -22.12
CA GLY A 307 -3.82 -16.77 -22.35
C GLY A 307 -4.69 -16.15 -23.42
N VAL A 308 -5.59 -16.96 -23.95
CA VAL A 308 -6.62 -16.54 -24.92
C VAL A 308 -7.95 -17.15 -24.55
N GLN A 309 -9.00 -16.34 -24.51
CA GLN A 309 -10.38 -16.81 -24.38
C GLN A 309 -11.06 -16.70 -25.75
N ILE A 310 -11.69 -17.78 -26.18
CA ILE A 310 -12.45 -17.84 -27.42
C ILE A 310 -13.92 -17.91 -27.05
N ILE A 311 -14.70 -16.89 -27.40
CA ILE A 311 -16.15 -16.85 -27.21
C ILE A 311 -16.79 -17.07 -28.58
N HIS A 312 -17.69 -18.05 -28.67
CA HIS A 312 -18.37 -18.42 -29.92
C HIS A 312 -19.80 -18.87 -29.61
N ASP A 313 -20.78 -18.18 -30.19
CA ASP A 313 -22.21 -18.53 -30.14
C ASP A 313 -22.76 -18.89 -28.75
N GLY A 314 -22.32 -18.16 -27.71
CA GLY A 314 -22.77 -18.33 -26.32
C GLY A 314 -21.93 -19.30 -25.50
N ASP A 315 -21.08 -20.10 -26.13
CA ASP A 315 -20.06 -20.92 -25.50
C ASP A 315 -18.70 -20.22 -25.52
N ASP A 316 -17.79 -20.71 -24.68
CA ASP A 316 -16.42 -20.23 -24.68
C ASP A 316 -15.44 -21.29 -24.18
N VAL A 317 -14.18 -21.10 -24.56
CA VAL A 317 -13.05 -21.90 -24.10
C VAL A 317 -11.87 -20.98 -23.84
N THR A 318 -11.20 -21.19 -22.71
CA THR A 318 -9.97 -20.47 -22.36
C THR A 318 -8.79 -21.42 -22.52
N TYR A 319 -7.77 -20.95 -23.24
CA TYR A 319 -6.48 -21.62 -23.35
C TYR A 319 -5.41 -20.78 -22.67
N ASN A 320 -4.81 -21.31 -21.62
CA ASN A 320 -3.57 -20.74 -21.08
C ASN A 320 -2.40 -21.20 -21.95
N ARG A 321 -1.25 -20.54 -21.79
CA ARG A 321 -0.04 -20.86 -22.54
C ARG A 321 0.32 -22.36 -22.54
N GLU A 322 0.14 -23.04 -21.41
CA GLU A 322 0.42 -24.47 -21.24
C GLU A 322 -0.56 -25.39 -21.99
N ASP A 323 -1.77 -24.89 -22.27
CA ASP A 323 -2.79 -25.63 -23.02
C ASP A 323 -2.53 -25.56 -24.52
N ILE A 324 -1.86 -24.50 -25.00
CA ILE A 324 -1.60 -24.28 -26.43
C ILE A 324 -0.67 -25.35 -27.02
N ASP A 325 0.27 -25.86 -26.23
CA ASP A 325 1.18 -26.92 -26.66
C ASP A 325 0.48 -28.28 -26.84
N LYS A 326 -0.76 -28.41 -26.33
CA LYS A 326 -1.58 -29.63 -26.36
C LYS A 326 -2.72 -29.59 -27.37
N LEU A 327 -3.02 -28.41 -27.93
CA LEU A 327 -3.82 -28.28 -29.15
C LEU A 327 -3.15 -29.06 -30.27
#